data_AF-A0A7C3SUN5-F1
#
_entry.id   AF-A0A7C3SUN5-F1
#
_cell.length_a   1.000
_cell.length_b   1.000
_cell.length_c   1.000
_cell.angle_alpha   90.00
_cell.angle_beta   90.00
_cell.angle_gamma   90.00
#
_symmetry.space_group_name_H-M   'P 1'
#
loop_
_entity.id
_entity.type
_entity.pdbx_description
1 polymer ?
#
loop_
_entity_poly.entity_id
_entity_poly.type
_entity_poly.pdbx_seq_one_letter_code
_entity_poly.pdbx_strand_id
1 'polypeptide(L)'
;MDILIFPDLENSKRTKKAMAEFGVDVSNLEDEYFARSGNFYQIGVAPVMIHIINSLEGVSLSEVFKNKVKSRYGRTNTYYIGLDELIKNKKVAGRPQDKLDLEVLKKAKVKNRFMKIKTEIIKL
;
A
#
# COMPACT_ATOMS: atom_id res chain seq x y z
N MET A 1 5.12 -8.89 -1.96
CA MET A 1 3.91 -8.07 -2.19
C MET A 1 3.53 -7.47 -0.87
N ASP A 2 3.19 -6.19 -0.83
CA ASP A 2 2.95 -5.51 0.45
C ASP A 2 1.46 -5.12 0.55
N ILE A 3 0.84 -5.44 1.68
CA ILE A 3 -0.55 -5.11 2.01
C ILE A 3 -0.51 -4.16 3.20
N LEU A 4 -0.99 -2.94 2.98
CA LEU A 4 -1.11 -1.92 4.00
C LEU A 4 -2.47 -2.00 4.69
N ILE A 5 -2.47 -2.10 6.01
CA ILE A 5 -3.67 -2.05 6.86
C ILE A 5 -3.64 -0.84 7.78
N PHE A 6 -4.81 -0.39 8.21
CA PHE A 6 -4.91 0.69 9.19
C PHE A 6 -4.67 0.14 10.60
N PRO A 7 -3.83 0.78 11.44
CA PRO A 7 -3.42 0.25 12.75
C PRO A 7 -4.48 0.53 13.82
N ASP A 8 -5.62 -0.16 13.73
CA ASP A 8 -6.64 -0.18 14.76
C ASP A 8 -6.99 -1.61 15.16
N LEU A 9 -7.70 -1.76 16.28
CA LEU A 9 -8.03 -3.06 16.84
C LEU A 9 -8.96 -3.87 15.92
N GLU A 10 -9.89 -3.21 15.22
CA GLU A 10 -10.83 -3.87 14.33
C GLU A 10 -10.10 -4.48 13.13
N ASN A 11 -9.27 -3.69 12.46
CA ASN A 11 -8.45 -4.13 11.35
C ASN A 11 -7.41 -5.17 11.78
N SER A 12 -6.87 -5.08 13.00
CA SER A 12 -5.96 -6.10 13.53
C SER A 12 -6.63 -7.47 13.66
N LYS A 13 -7.82 -7.52 14.28
CA LYS A 13 -8.62 -8.75 14.40
C LYS A 13 -9.04 -9.30 13.04
N ARG A 14 -9.50 -8.44 12.12
CA ARG A 14 -9.87 -8.84 10.76
C ARG A 14 -8.70 -9.39 9.96
N THR A 15 -7.51 -8.80 10.13
CA THR A 15 -6.28 -9.26 9.48
C THR A 15 -5.86 -10.62 10.03
N LYS A 16 -5.82 -10.79 11.36
CA LYS A 16 -5.52 -12.08 11.99
C LYS A 16 -6.47 -13.18 11.53
N LYS A 17 -7.78 -12.88 11.45
CA LYS A 17 -8.79 -13.81 10.92
C LYS A 17 -8.53 -14.17 9.44
N ALA A 18 -8.28 -13.17 8.59
CA ALA A 18 -7.99 -13.41 7.17
C ALA A 18 -6.70 -14.23 6.96
N MET A 19 -5.68 -14.01 7.79
CA MET A 19 -4.45 -14.80 7.79
C MET A 19 -4.71 -16.26 8.18
N ALA A 20 -5.53 -16.50 9.21
CA ALA A 20 -5.93 -17.85 9.59
C ALA A 20 -6.70 -18.57 8.47
N GLU A 21 -7.67 -17.89 7.85
CA GLU A 21 -8.43 -18.42 6.70
C GLU A 21 -7.55 -18.68 5.48
N PHE A 22 -6.46 -17.92 5.32
CA PHE A 22 -5.45 -18.14 4.29
C PHE A 22 -4.52 -19.34 4.59
N GLY A 23 -4.50 -19.83 5.83
CA GLY A 23 -3.66 -20.96 6.26
C GLY A 23 -2.38 -20.57 6.99
N VAL A 24 -2.27 -19.33 7.49
CA VAL A 24 -1.17 -18.91 8.36
C VAL A 24 -1.45 -19.37 9.79
N ASP A 25 -0.46 -19.97 10.45
CA ASP A 25 -0.54 -20.21 11.89
C ASP A 25 -0.41 -18.87 12.65
N VAL A 26 -1.52 -18.44 13.23
CA VAL A 26 -1.65 -17.19 14.01
C VAL A 26 -1.89 -17.46 15.49
N SER A 27 -1.67 -18.69 15.95
CA SER A 27 -1.88 -19.10 17.36
C SER A 27 -1.12 -18.22 18.35
N ASN A 28 0.09 -17.79 18.00
CA ASN A 28 0.95 -16.93 18.82
C ASN A 28 0.80 -15.43 18.52
N LEU A 29 -0.16 -15.03 17.67
CA LEU A 29 -0.35 -13.64 17.30
C LEU A 29 -1.42 -13.00 18.17
N GLU A 30 -1.08 -11.95 18.91
CA GLU A 30 -2.04 -11.18 19.71
C GLU A 30 -3.07 -10.46 18.83
N ASP A 31 -4.30 -10.29 19.32
CA ASP A 31 -5.36 -9.59 18.60
C ASP A 31 -5.01 -8.12 18.33
N GLU A 32 -4.20 -7.52 19.20
CA GLU A 32 -3.74 -6.13 19.14
C GLU A 32 -2.46 -5.96 18.29
N TYR A 33 -1.87 -7.05 17.79
CA TYR A 33 -0.55 -7.01 17.16
C TYR A 33 -0.49 -5.95 16.05
N PHE A 34 -1.44 -5.92 15.13
CA PHE A 34 -1.45 -4.92 14.06
C PHE A 34 -2.07 -3.58 14.46
N ALA A 35 -2.64 -3.45 15.65
CA ALA A 35 -3.07 -2.16 16.17
C ALA A 35 -1.88 -1.31 16.64
N ARG A 36 -0.71 -1.92 16.87
CA ARG A 36 0.53 -1.22 17.22
C ARG A 36 1.26 -0.79 15.93
N SER A 37 1.14 0.48 15.57
CA SER A 37 1.81 1.05 14.38
C SER A 37 3.31 0.76 14.39
N GLY A 38 3.86 0.35 13.25
CA GLY A 38 5.26 -0.06 13.10
C GLY A 38 5.44 -1.58 13.04
N ASN A 39 4.43 -2.35 13.44
CA ASN A 39 4.47 -3.80 13.33
C ASN A 39 4.39 -4.28 11.88
N PHE A 40 5.09 -5.37 11.62
CA PHE A 40 5.28 -5.97 10.31
C PHE A 40 5.15 -7.49 10.44
N TYR A 41 4.51 -8.13 9.47
CA TYR A 41 4.42 -9.58 9.41
C TYR A 41 4.71 -10.08 8.00
N GLN A 42 5.51 -11.13 7.87
CA GLN A 42 5.80 -11.78 6.59
C GLN A 42 5.14 -13.15 6.51
N ILE A 43 4.47 -13.41 5.39
CA ILE A 43 3.96 -14.72 5.00
C ILE A 43 4.83 -15.24 3.85
N GLY A 44 5.36 -16.45 4.00
CA GLY A 44 6.19 -17.11 2.99
C GLY A 44 7.63 -16.61 2.93
N VAL A 45 8.32 -16.94 1.83
CA VAL A 45 9.72 -16.61 1.56
C VAL A 45 9.89 -16.18 0.11
N ALA A 46 10.96 -15.44 -0.20
CA ALA A 46 11.23 -15.03 -1.57
C ALA A 46 11.33 -16.25 -2.53
N PRO A 47 10.85 -16.14 -3.78
CA PRO A 47 10.26 -14.96 -4.42
C PRO A 47 8.76 -14.77 -4.14
N VAL A 48 8.09 -15.72 -3.50
CA VAL A 48 6.64 -15.70 -3.24
C VAL A 48 6.38 -15.35 -1.77
N MET A 49 6.41 -14.05 -1.47
CA MET A 49 6.19 -13.53 -0.12
C MET A 49 5.17 -12.39 -0.09
N ILE A 50 4.43 -12.33 1.02
CA ILE A 50 3.49 -11.25 1.34
C ILE A 50 3.94 -10.57 2.62
N HIS A 51 3.96 -9.24 2.62
CA HIS A 51 4.20 -8.41 3.79
C HIS A 51 2.90 -7.76 4.20
N ILE A 52 2.53 -7.89 5.47
CA ILE A 52 1.48 -7.12 6.10
C ILE A 52 2.15 -6.00 6.88
N ILE A 53 1.89 -4.76 6.48
CA ILE A 53 2.44 -3.55 7.08
C ILE A 53 1.33 -2.67 7.61
N ASN A 54 1.59 -1.92 8.68
CA ASN A 54 0.63 -0.99 9.27
C ASN A 54 1.21 0.41 9.49
N SER A 55 2.30 0.73 8.80
CA SER A 55 2.94 2.04 8.80
C SER A 55 3.71 2.27 7.50
N LEU A 56 3.93 3.54 7.17
CA LEU A 56 4.74 3.98 6.04
C LEU A 56 5.53 5.22 6.45
N GLU A 57 6.74 5.35 5.93
CA GLU A 57 7.55 6.55 6.13
C GLU A 57 7.15 7.68 5.16
N GLY A 58 7.27 8.93 5.58
CA GLY A 58 7.08 10.10 4.73
C GLY A 58 5.63 10.44 4.35
N VAL A 59 4.65 9.65 4.78
CA VAL A 59 3.21 9.87 4.57
C VAL A 59 2.39 9.43 5.77
N SER A 60 1.25 10.08 6.01
CA SER A 60 0.31 9.61 7.04
C SER A 60 -0.65 8.58 6.45
N LEU A 61 -1.10 7.62 7.28
CA LEU A 61 -2.06 6.63 6.82
C LEU A 61 -3.44 7.24 6.53
N SER A 62 -3.83 8.31 7.23
CA SER A 62 -5.05 9.03 6.90
C SER A 62 -5.01 9.62 5.49
N GLU A 63 -3.87 10.19 5.07
CA GLU A 63 -3.64 10.67 3.70
C GLU A 63 -3.72 9.53 2.70
N VAL A 64 -3.01 8.43 2.96
CA VAL A 64 -2.98 7.25 2.07
C VAL A 64 -4.38 6.65 1.89
N PHE A 65 -5.11 6.42 2.97
CA PHE A 65 -6.45 5.83 2.91
C PHE A 65 -7.49 6.77 2.30
N LYS A 66 -7.29 8.09 2.41
CA LYS A 66 -8.13 9.09 1.73
C LYS A 66 -7.88 9.10 0.21
N ASN A 67 -6.61 9.04 -0.20
CA ASN A 67 -6.19 9.22 -1.59
C ASN A 67 -5.97 7.92 -2.37
N LYS A 68 -6.21 6.76 -1.75
CA LYS A 68 -6.05 5.44 -2.38
C LYS A 68 -6.84 5.33 -3.68
N VAL A 69 -6.25 4.67 -4.66
CA VAL A 69 -6.82 4.50 -6.00
C VAL A 69 -7.40 3.10 -6.12
N LYS A 70 -8.69 3.02 -6.49
CA LYS A 70 -9.34 1.74 -6.80
C LYS A 70 -8.87 1.23 -8.17
N SER A 71 -8.46 -0.02 -8.24
CA SER A 71 -8.10 -0.70 -9.50
C SER A 71 -8.27 -2.22 -9.34
N ARG A 72 -7.77 -3.02 -10.28
CA ARG A 72 -7.84 -4.48 -10.26
C ARG A 72 -6.47 -5.12 -10.11
N TYR A 73 -6.40 -6.14 -9.27
CA TYR A 73 -5.32 -7.12 -9.26
C TYR A 73 -5.85 -8.43 -9.85
N GLY A 74 -5.51 -8.70 -11.10
CA GLY A 74 -6.14 -9.77 -11.87
C GLY A 74 -7.66 -9.58 -11.95
N ARG A 75 -8.41 -10.51 -11.35
CA ARG A 75 -9.87 -10.44 -11.33
C ARG A 75 -10.44 -9.67 -10.13
N THR A 76 -9.63 -9.41 -9.11
CA THR A 76 -10.07 -8.85 -7.82
C THR A 76 -9.99 -7.33 -7.81
N ASN A 77 -11.05 -6.66 -7.36
CA ASN A 77 -11.01 -5.22 -7.09
C ASN A 77 -10.17 -4.96 -5.83
N THR A 78 -9.24 -4.01 -5.91
CA THR A 78 -8.35 -3.65 -4.81
C THR A 78 -8.08 -2.14 -4.78
N TYR A 79 -7.36 -1.71 -3.75
CA TYR A 79 -6.88 -0.35 -3.59
C TYR A 79 -5.36 -0.32 -3.61
N TYR A 80 -4.82 0.70 -4.27
CA TYR A 80 -3.40 1.00 -4.29
C TYR A 80 -3.16 2.34 -3.61
N ILE A 81 -1.97 2.51 -3.01
CA ILE A 81 -1.50 3.81 -2.57
C ILE A 81 -1.54 4.81 -3.74
N GLY A 82 -1.96 6.04 -3.45
CA GLY A 82 -1.99 7.11 -4.45
C GLY A 82 -0.58 7.42 -4.97
N LEU A 83 -0.51 7.94 -6.20
CA LEU A 83 0.78 8.19 -6.87
C LEU A 83 1.63 9.21 -6.10
N ASP A 84 1.00 10.22 -5.51
CA ASP A 84 1.69 11.29 -4.79
C ASP A 84 2.24 10.79 -3.45
N GLU A 85 1.45 9.99 -2.73
CA GLU A 85 1.86 9.37 -1.49
C GLU A 85 2.97 8.34 -1.72
N LEU A 86 2.88 7.55 -2.80
CA LEU A 86 3.93 6.60 -3.17
C LEU A 86 5.26 7.30 -3.48
N ILE A 87 5.21 8.43 -4.21
CA ILE A 87 6.41 9.23 -4.50
C ILE A 87 7.01 9.80 -3.19
N LYS A 88 6.18 10.32 -2.27
CA LYS A 88 6.65 10.81 -0.97
C LYS A 88 7.30 9.69 -0.15
N ASN A 89 6.65 8.54 -0.06
CA ASN A 89 7.16 7.38 0.67
C ASN A 89 8.51 6.90 0.13
N LYS A 90 8.62 6.69 -1.19
CA LYS A 90 9.88 6.24 -1.82
C LYS A 90 11.03 7.24 -1.67
N LYS A 91 10.74 8.55 -1.66
CA LYS A 91 11.76 9.58 -1.41
C LYS A 91 12.38 9.45 -0.03
N VAL A 92 11.58 9.14 0.99
CA VAL A 92 12.06 9.00 2.37
C VAL A 92 12.77 7.66 2.57
N ALA A 93 12.18 6.56 2.06
CA ALA A 93 12.76 5.22 2.19
C ALA A 93 14.17 5.12 1.56
N GLY A 94 14.41 5.84 0.46
CA GLY A 94 15.76 6.11 -0.05
C GLY A 94 16.57 4.90 -0.53
N ARG A 95 15.97 3.71 -0.63
CA ARG A 95 16.65 2.49 -1.08
C ARG A 95 17.17 2.66 -2.51
N PRO A 96 18.24 1.95 -2.93
CA PRO A 96 18.77 2.07 -4.28
C PRO A 96 17.71 1.90 -5.39
N GLN A 97 16.82 0.92 -5.24
CA GLN A 97 15.71 0.69 -6.17
C GLN A 97 14.68 1.83 -6.15
N ASP A 98 14.40 2.43 -5.00
CA ASP A 98 13.44 3.53 -4.90
C ASP A 98 13.90 4.74 -5.73
N LYS A 99 15.20 5.00 -5.83
CA LYS A 99 15.74 6.09 -6.66
C LYS A 99 15.40 5.89 -8.15
N LEU A 100 15.52 4.67 -8.66
CA LEU A 100 15.17 4.33 -10.03
C LEU A 100 13.66 4.42 -10.25
N ASP A 101 12.88 3.90 -9.29
CA ASP A 101 11.42 3.92 -9.36
C ASP A 101 10.86 5.36 -9.35
N LEU A 102 11.47 6.27 -8.58
CA LEU A 102 11.04 7.67 -8.52
C LEU A 102 11.06 8.36 -9.88
N GLU A 103 12.05 8.06 -10.72
CA GLU A 103 12.12 8.64 -12.07
C GLU A 103 10.97 8.14 -12.97
N VAL A 104 10.63 6.86 -12.86
CA VAL A 104 9.48 6.27 -13.57
C VAL A 104 8.17 6.88 -13.08
N LEU A 105 8.00 7.01 -11.76
CA LEU A 105 6.78 7.54 -11.15
C LEU A 105 6.56 9.03 -11.47
N LYS A 106 7.63 9.84 -11.49
CA LYS A 106 7.55 11.26 -11.89
C LYS A 106 7.09 11.40 -13.35
N LYS A 107 7.62 10.59 -14.27
CA LYS A 107 7.19 10.58 -15.68
C LYS A 107 5.71 10.18 -15.80
N ALA A 108 5.29 9.16 -15.07
CA ALA A 108 3.88 8.74 -15.03
C ALA A 108 2.97 9.88 -14.52
N LYS A 109 3.39 10.64 -13.50
CA LYS A 109 2.65 11.78 -12.97
C LYS A 109 2.44 12.88 -14.02
N VAL A 110 3.48 13.23 -14.78
CA VAL A 110 3.39 14.23 -15.86
C VAL A 110 2.41 13.77 -16.94
N LYS A 111 2.52 12.51 -17.37
CA LYS A 111 1.61 11.93 -18.38
C LYS A 111 0.15 11.95 -17.91
N ASN A 112 -0.12 11.61 -16.66
CA ASN A 112 -1.47 11.63 -16.10
C ASN A 112 -2.05 13.05 -16.06
N ARG A 113 -1.24 14.05 -15.70
CA ARG A 113 -1.67 15.46 -15.72
C ARG A 113 -2.00 15.93 -17.13
N PHE A 114 -1.15 15.62 -18.10
CA PHE A 114 -1.40 15.95 -19.51
C PHE A 114 -2.69 15.33 -20.04
N MET A 115 -2.92 14.04 -19.72
CA MET A 115 -4.11 13.33 -20.19
C MET A 115 -5.41 13.86 -19.55
N LYS A 116 -5.37 14.27 -18.28
CA LYS A 116 -6.51 14.96 -17.62
C LYS A 116 -6.86 16.27 -18.32
N ILE A 117 -5.88 17.14 -18.56
CA ILE A 117 -6.10 18.43 -19.25
C ILE A 117 -6.69 18.21 -20.64
N LYS A 118 -6.13 17.27 -21.42
CA LYS A 118 -6.66 16.94 -22.75
C LYS A 118 -8.12 16.47 -22.70
N THR A 119 -8.49 15.69 -21.68
CA THR A 119 -9.85 15.18 -21.50
C THR A 119 -10.83 16.29 -21.12
N GLU A 120 -10.40 17.29 -20.35
CA GLU A 120 -11.23 18.45 -19.98
C GLU A 120 -11.46 19.40 -21.18
N ILE A 121 -10.44 19.65 -22.00
CA ILE A 121 -10.56 20.48 -23.20
C ILE A 121 -11.52 19.89 -24.23
N ILE A 122 -11.52 18.56 -24.41
CA ILE A 122 -12.41 17.89 -25.40
C ILE A 122 -13.90 17.89 -24.95
N LYS A 123 -14.18 18.21 -23.68
CA LYS A 123 -15.55 18.29 -23.14
C LYS A 123 -16.16 19.70 -23.23
N LEU A 124 -15.39 20.68 -23.68
CA LEU A 124 -15.83 22.06 -23.97
C LEU A 124 -16.13 22.20 -25.46
#